data_AF-A0A382V893-F1
#
_entry.id   AF-A0A382V893-F1
#
_cell.length_a   1.000
_cell.length_b   1.000
_cell.length_c   1.000
_cell.angle_alpha   90.00
_cell.angle_beta   90.00
_cell.angle_gamma   90.00
#
_symmetry.space_group_name_H-M   'P 1'
#
loop_
_entity.id
_entity.type
_entity.pdbx_description
1 polymer ?
#
loop_
_entity_poly.entity_id
_entity_poly.type
_entity_poly.pdbx_seq_one_letter_code
_entity_poly.pdbx_strand_id
1 'polypeptide(L)'
;MSVFLYNFGRKEFNRNTGIILFTTFWINILFHTNGVVITPDAPLSFFSLLSICVYYKAYMKNPNYFYLAGLLLGLAFLSKISILFIAIGIGLFPIICPQYRNHLKDHRFYLSFLIALIIFSPFIVWNAQNDWAFVKYQGGHISGRGNINSFIELWSGVALLLGPVLFYYTVTLSWRHIASLTKG
;
A
#
# COMPACT_ATOMS: atom_id res chain seq x y z
N MET A 1 14.96 4.49 0.57
CA MET A 1 13.64 4.52 -0.10
C MET A 1 13.59 5.49 -1.28
N SER A 2 13.90 6.77 -1.08
CA SER A 2 13.85 7.82 -2.10
C SER A 2 14.68 7.54 -3.36
N VAL A 3 15.92 7.05 -3.22
CA VAL A 3 16.78 6.68 -4.36
C VAL A 3 16.18 5.51 -5.18
N PHE A 4 15.54 4.56 -4.51
CA PHE A 4 14.86 3.46 -5.17
C PHE A 4 13.66 3.96 -5.99
N LEU A 5 12.83 4.83 -5.41
CA LEU A 5 11.73 5.48 -6.11
C LEU A 5 12.20 6.27 -7.35
N TYR A 6 13.27 7.05 -7.21
CA TYR A 6 13.87 7.78 -8.33
C TYR A 6 14.28 6.83 -9.46
N ASN A 7 15.00 5.77 -9.12
CA ASN A 7 15.47 4.77 -10.07
C ASN A 7 14.31 4.00 -10.72
N PHE A 8 13.27 3.68 -9.96
CA PHE A 8 12.05 3.05 -10.46
C PHE A 8 11.32 3.98 -11.44
N GLY A 9 11.03 5.22 -11.04
CA GLY A 9 10.34 6.19 -11.90
C GLY A 9 11.12 6.52 -13.18
N ARG A 10 12.45 6.64 -13.07
CA ARG A 10 13.33 6.86 -14.22
C ARG A 10 13.33 5.69 -15.19
N LYS A 11 13.36 4.44 -14.70
CA LYS A 11 13.46 3.24 -15.54
C LYS A 11 12.12 2.84 -16.16
N GLU A 12 11.01 3.02 -15.43
CA GLU A 12 9.69 2.55 -15.85
C GLU A 12 8.89 3.59 -16.63
N PHE A 13 9.17 4.89 -16.39
CA PHE A 13 8.48 5.98 -17.06
C PHE A 13 9.51 6.91 -17.71
N ASN A 14 9.88 7.99 -17.02
CA ASN A 14 10.74 9.06 -17.52
C ASN A 14 11.58 9.66 -16.40
N ARG A 15 12.64 10.39 -16.76
CA ARG A 15 13.49 11.11 -15.79
C ARG A 15 12.68 12.08 -14.91
N ASN A 16 11.73 12.82 -15.50
CA ASN A 16 10.87 13.75 -14.78
C ASN A 16 10.00 13.04 -13.75
N THR A 17 9.44 11.87 -14.08
CA THR A 17 8.67 11.05 -13.15
C THR A 17 9.52 10.56 -11.98
N GLY A 18 10.77 10.15 -12.25
CA GLY A 18 11.73 9.80 -11.20
C GLY A 18 12.00 10.96 -10.24
N ILE A 19 12.22 12.18 -10.77
CA ILE A 19 12.44 13.39 -9.97
C ILE A 19 11.19 13.71 -9.15
N ILE A 20 10.00 13.68 -9.75
CA ILE A 20 8.74 13.95 -9.04
C ILE A 20 8.54 12.97 -7.87
N LEU A 21 8.71 11.66 -8.10
CA LEU A 21 8.57 10.66 -7.03
C LEU A 21 9.58 10.89 -5.90
N PHE A 22 10.82 11.23 -6.24
CA PHE A 22 11.85 11.55 -5.26
C PHE A 22 11.48 12.79 -4.43
N THR A 23 11.10 13.88 -5.11
CA THR A 23 10.81 15.16 -4.48
C THR A 23 9.54 15.10 -3.65
N THR A 24 8.47 14.46 -4.12
CA THR A 24 7.24 14.26 -3.36
C THR A 24 7.49 13.44 -2.09
N PHE A 25 8.32 12.39 -2.19
CA PHE A 25 8.69 11.59 -1.02
C PHE A 25 9.47 12.43 0.02
N TRP A 26 10.39 13.28 -0.44
CA TRP A 26 11.20 14.15 0.42
C TRP A 26 10.44 15.30 1.06
N ILE A 27 9.48 15.90 0.36
CA ILE A 27 8.68 17.02 0.88
C ILE A 27 7.69 16.55 1.96
N ASN A 28 7.31 15.28 1.92
CA ASN A 28 6.28 14.76 2.80
C ASN A 28 6.84 14.47 4.21
N ILE A 29 6.40 15.25 5.18
CA ILE A 29 6.88 15.22 6.56
C ILE A 29 6.68 13.86 7.24
N LEU A 30 5.64 13.10 6.85
CA LEU A 30 5.34 11.79 7.44
C LEU A 30 6.49 10.80 7.23
N PHE A 31 7.18 10.87 6.09
CA PHE A 31 8.31 9.97 5.83
C PHE A 31 9.59 10.37 6.58
N HIS A 32 9.73 11.63 7.00
CA HIS A 32 10.84 12.06 7.84
C HIS A 32 10.71 11.53 9.27
N THR A 33 9.50 11.57 9.84
CA THR A 33 9.24 11.07 11.19
C THR A 33 9.55 9.58 11.33
N ASN A 34 9.30 8.79 10.28
CA ASN A 34 9.63 7.36 10.21
C ASN A 34 11.14 7.07 10.31
N GLY A 35 12.01 8.02 9.98
CA GLY A 35 13.47 7.85 10.07
C GLY A 35 14.06 8.17 11.44
N VAL A 36 13.32 8.90 12.28
CA VAL A 36 13.78 9.38 13.59
C VAL A 36 13.22 8.51 14.73
N VAL A 37 11.99 8.02 14.60
CA VAL A 37 11.33 7.20 15.62
C VAL A 37 11.26 5.75 15.16
N ILE A 38 11.84 4.84 15.94
CA ILE A 38 11.74 3.39 15.70
C ILE A 38 10.29 2.98 15.96
N THR A 39 9.51 2.94 14.88
CA THR A 39 8.10 2.58 14.86
C THR A 39 7.89 1.45 13.85
N PRO A 40 6.83 0.65 14.00
CA PRO A 40 6.47 -0.35 13.00
C PRO A 40 6.09 0.26 11.64
N ASP A 41 5.87 1.57 11.56
CA ASP A 41 5.50 2.29 10.34
C ASP A 41 6.66 2.45 9.35
N ALA A 42 7.91 2.46 9.83
CA ALA A 42 9.10 2.52 8.98
C ALA A 42 9.27 1.27 8.10
N PRO A 43 9.30 0.03 8.64
CA PRO A 43 9.37 -1.17 7.81
C PRO A 43 8.10 -1.36 6.97
N LEU A 44 6.92 -1.02 7.49
CA LEU A 44 5.67 -1.05 6.73
C LEU A 44 5.76 -0.19 5.46
N SER A 45 6.18 1.06 5.61
CA SER A 45 6.30 2.00 4.49
C SER A 45 7.32 1.52 3.45
N PHE A 46 8.40 0.89 3.91
CA PHE A 46 9.40 0.31 3.03
C PHE A 46 8.86 -0.90 2.24
N PHE A 47 8.38 -1.93 2.92
CA PHE A 47 7.92 -3.15 2.25
C PHE A 47 6.67 -2.90 1.40
N SER A 48 5.76 -2.02 1.82
CA SER A 48 4.61 -1.62 1.01
C SER A 48 5.01 -1.00 -0.32
N LEU A 49 5.98 -0.09 -0.31
CA LEU A 49 6.47 0.58 -1.51
C LEU A 49 7.14 -0.40 -2.47
N LEU A 50 8.01 -1.27 -1.94
CA LEU A 50 8.62 -2.31 -2.76
C LEU A 50 7.57 -3.26 -3.34
N SER A 51 6.59 -3.67 -2.52
CA SER A 51 5.49 -4.53 -2.97
C SER A 51 4.72 -3.89 -4.12
N ILE A 52 4.30 -2.63 -4.00
CA ILE A 52 3.61 -1.89 -5.06
C ILE A 52 4.46 -1.82 -6.35
N CYS A 53 5.74 -1.47 -6.23
CA CYS A 53 6.64 -1.39 -7.39
C CYS A 53 6.82 -2.75 -8.11
N VAL A 54 6.89 -3.85 -7.36
CA VAL A 54 7.04 -5.19 -7.93
C VAL A 54 5.71 -5.69 -8.50
N TYR A 55 4.57 -5.40 -7.86
CA TYR A 55 3.23 -5.67 -8.42
C TYR A 55 3.00 -4.90 -9.72
N TYR A 56 3.44 -3.64 -9.81
CA TYR A 56 3.41 -2.89 -11.07
C TYR A 56 4.18 -3.64 -12.18
N LYS A 57 5.38 -4.14 -11.89
CA LYS A 57 6.15 -4.95 -12.85
C LYS A 57 5.46 -6.27 -13.19
N ALA A 58 4.79 -6.89 -12.22
CA ALA A 58 4.04 -8.12 -12.43
C ALA A 58 2.88 -7.93 -13.42
N TYR A 59 2.10 -6.86 -13.25
CA TYR A 59 0.97 -6.56 -14.11
C TYR A 59 1.38 -6.07 -15.51
N MET A 60 2.39 -5.21 -15.59
CA MET A 60 2.75 -4.51 -16.84
C MET A 60 3.76 -5.26 -17.70
N LYS A 61 4.66 -6.05 -17.10
CA LYS A 61 5.82 -6.61 -17.80
C LYS A 61 5.86 -8.12 -17.74
N ASN A 62 6.04 -8.70 -16.55
CA ASN A 62 6.26 -10.14 -16.42
C ASN A 62 5.54 -10.69 -15.18
N PRO A 63 4.56 -11.60 -15.36
CA PRO A 63 3.80 -12.16 -14.24
C PRO A 63 4.66 -12.98 -13.26
N ASN A 64 5.88 -13.38 -13.61
CA ASN A 64 6.78 -14.05 -12.66
C ASN A 64 7.15 -13.18 -11.44
N TYR A 65 7.03 -11.85 -11.56
CA TYR A 65 7.24 -10.96 -10.42
C TYR A 65 6.15 -11.07 -9.34
N PHE A 66 5.00 -11.71 -9.62
CA PHE A 66 3.96 -11.94 -8.61
C PHE A 66 4.49 -12.69 -7.37
N TYR A 67 5.37 -13.67 -7.55
CA TYR A 67 5.96 -14.41 -6.43
C TYR A 67 6.75 -13.49 -5.48
N LEU A 68 7.62 -12.64 -6.04
CA LEU A 68 8.39 -11.67 -5.27
C LEU A 68 7.50 -10.59 -4.66
N ALA A 69 6.47 -10.16 -5.39
CA ALA A 69 5.51 -9.17 -4.91
C ALA A 69 4.72 -9.69 -3.69
N GLY A 70 4.31 -10.96 -3.72
CA GLY A 70 3.67 -11.67 -2.63
C GLY A 70 4.56 -11.81 -1.40
N LEU A 71 5.85 -12.12 -1.60
CA LEU A 71 6.83 -12.19 -0.51
C LEU A 71 6.95 -10.84 0.21
N LEU A 72 7.14 -9.76 -0.56
CA LEU A 72 7.24 -8.40 -0.03
C LEU A 72 5.95 -7.95 0.66
N LEU A 73 4.79 -8.35 0.11
CA LEU A 73 3.48 -8.07 0.71
C LEU A 73 3.35 -8.78 2.07
N GLY A 74 3.78 -10.04 2.18
CA GLY A 74 3.80 -10.79 3.44
C GLY A 74 4.68 -10.14 4.51
N LEU A 75 5.87 -9.65 4.13
CA LEU A 75 6.75 -8.89 5.04
C LEU A 75 6.11 -7.57 5.50
N ALA A 76 5.38 -6.90 4.61
CA ALA A 76 4.61 -5.72 4.99
C ALA A 76 3.47 -6.05 5.97
N PHE A 77 2.79 -7.19 5.78
CA PHE A 77 1.75 -7.68 6.70
C PHE A 77 2.31 -7.96 8.10
N LEU A 78 3.51 -8.54 8.17
CA LEU A 78 4.20 -8.80 9.43
C LEU A 78 4.62 -7.50 10.15
N SER A 79 4.84 -6.42 9.41
CA SER A 79 5.15 -5.10 9.98
C SER A 79 3.93 -4.44 10.62
N LYS A 80 2.80 -4.39 9.89
CA LYS A 80 1.54 -3.83 10.39
C LYS A 80 0.37 -4.32 9.55
N ILE A 81 -0.73 -4.70 10.20
CA ILE A 81 -1.94 -5.19 9.52
C ILE A 81 -2.59 -4.15 8.61
N SER A 82 -2.28 -2.86 8.79
CA SER A 82 -2.77 -1.75 7.95
C SER A 82 -2.44 -1.90 6.46
N ILE A 83 -1.45 -2.72 6.08
CA ILE A 83 -1.18 -3.04 4.67
C ILE A 83 -2.37 -3.70 3.96
N LEU A 84 -3.32 -4.28 4.71
CA LEU A 84 -4.50 -4.94 4.17
C LEU A 84 -5.24 -4.06 3.16
N PHE A 85 -5.34 -2.75 3.41
CA PHE A 85 -5.97 -1.80 2.48
C PHE A 85 -5.25 -1.73 1.13
N ILE A 86 -3.91 -1.73 1.13
CA ILE A 86 -3.09 -1.75 -0.08
C ILE A 86 -3.23 -3.10 -0.79
N ALA A 87 -3.23 -4.21 -0.05
CA ALA A 87 -3.44 -5.55 -0.60
C ALA A 87 -4.78 -5.68 -1.31
N ILE A 88 -5.86 -5.15 -0.71
CA ILE A 88 -7.19 -5.08 -1.34
C ILE A 88 -7.13 -4.23 -2.61
N GLY A 89 -6.49 -3.06 -2.58
CA GLY A 89 -6.31 -2.22 -3.77
C GLY A 89 -5.58 -2.93 -4.91
N ILE A 90 -4.51 -3.65 -4.60
CA ILE A 90 -3.75 -4.46 -5.55
C ILE A 90 -4.63 -5.58 -6.14
N GLY A 91 -5.46 -6.22 -5.31
CA GLY A 91 -6.35 -7.29 -5.74
C GLY A 91 -7.54 -6.81 -6.58
N LEU A 92 -8.07 -5.62 -6.28
CA LEU A 92 -9.16 -4.99 -7.02
C LEU A 92 -8.70 -4.35 -8.34
N PHE A 93 -7.41 -4.03 -8.47
CA PHE A 93 -6.85 -3.40 -9.67
C PHE A 93 -7.26 -4.07 -10.99
N PRO A 94 -7.07 -5.39 -11.18
CA PRO A 94 -7.48 -6.07 -12.42
C PRO A 94 -9.00 -6.17 -12.59
N ILE A 95 -9.81 -6.02 -11.53
CA ILE A 95 -11.27 -5.98 -11.63
C ILE A 95 -11.74 -4.62 -12.18
N ILE A 96 -11.15 -3.54 -11.65
CA ILE A 96 -11.46 -2.15 -12.01
C ILE A 96 -10.94 -1.82 -13.41
N CYS A 97 -9.78 -2.35 -13.81
CA CYS A 97 -9.16 -2.07 -15.10
C CYS A 97 -9.39 -3.24 -16.08
N PRO A 98 -10.30 -3.11 -17.06
CA PRO A 98 -10.66 -4.21 -17.98
C PRO A 98 -9.45 -4.80 -18.70
N GLN A 99 -8.50 -3.94 -19.09
CA GLN A 99 -7.24 -4.30 -19.78
C GLN A 99 -6.35 -5.29 -19.00
N TYR A 100 -6.48 -5.39 -17.67
CA TYR A 100 -5.67 -6.28 -16.82
C TYR A 100 -6.45 -7.48 -16.28
N ARG A 101 -7.71 -7.69 -16.69
CA ARG A 101 -8.55 -8.81 -16.23
C ARG A 101 -7.98 -10.19 -16.53
N ASN A 102 -7.11 -10.30 -17.55
CA ASN A 102 -6.45 -11.57 -17.87
C ASN A 102 -5.62 -12.10 -16.69
N HIS A 103 -5.10 -11.23 -15.82
CA HIS A 103 -4.37 -11.63 -14.61
C HIS A 103 -5.27 -12.32 -13.58
N LEU A 104 -6.59 -12.10 -13.60
CA LEU A 104 -7.55 -12.85 -12.76
C LEU A 104 -7.68 -14.32 -13.19
N LYS A 105 -7.18 -14.68 -14.38
CA LYS A 105 -7.10 -16.08 -14.81
C LYS A 105 -5.71 -16.67 -14.56
N ASP A 106 -4.71 -15.85 -14.23
CA ASP A 106 -3.36 -16.31 -13.97
C ASP A 106 -3.25 -16.82 -12.53
N HIS A 107 -2.84 -18.08 -12.37
CA HIS A 107 -2.62 -18.67 -11.05
C HIS A 107 -1.55 -17.90 -10.25
N ARG A 108 -0.59 -17.24 -10.93
CA ARG A 108 0.52 -16.50 -10.29
C ARG A 108 0.01 -15.35 -9.43
N PHE A 109 -1.07 -14.69 -9.87
CA PHE A 109 -1.72 -13.64 -9.11
C PHE A 109 -2.29 -14.17 -7.79
N TYR A 110 -2.96 -15.33 -7.79
CA TYR A 110 -3.47 -15.93 -6.55
C TYR A 110 -2.34 -16.47 -5.66
N LEU A 111 -1.29 -17.05 -6.27
CA LEU A 111 -0.13 -17.54 -5.56
C LEU A 111 0.61 -16.42 -4.80
N SER A 112 0.62 -15.19 -5.31
CA SER A 112 1.25 -14.08 -4.57
C SER A 112 0.55 -13.78 -3.25
N PHE A 113 -0.80 -13.81 -3.22
CA PHE A 113 -1.54 -13.65 -1.97
C PHE A 113 -1.38 -14.85 -1.04
N LEU A 114 -1.31 -16.07 -1.61
CA LEU A 114 -1.05 -17.28 -0.83
C LEU A 114 0.33 -17.21 -0.16
N ILE A 115 1.37 -16.79 -0.88
CA ILE A 115 2.71 -16.56 -0.30
C ILE A 115 2.66 -15.51 0.80
N ALA A 116 1.96 -14.39 0.57
CA ALA A 116 1.79 -13.37 1.59
C ALA A 116 1.12 -13.92 2.85
N LEU A 117 0.09 -14.76 2.71
CA LEU A 117 -0.59 -15.44 3.82
C LEU A 117 0.32 -16.44 4.54
N ILE A 118 1.16 -17.20 3.83
CA ILE A 118 2.12 -18.10 4.46
C ILE A 118 3.11 -17.31 5.33
N ILE A 119 3.63 -16.19 4.82
CA ILE A 119 4.58 -15.35 5.58
C ILE A 119 3.88 -14.69 6.77
N PHE A 120 2.60 -14.36 6.65
CA PHE A 120 1.80 -13.78 7.72
C PHE A 120 1.22 -14.84 8.69
N SER A 121 1.24 -16.13 8.32
CA SER A 121 0.71 -17.23 9.12
C SER A 121 1.23 -17.32 10.56
N PRO A 122 2.52 -17.08 10.90
CA PRO A 122 2.96 -17.14 12.29
C PRO A 122 2.20 -16.15 13.19
N PHE A 123 1.85 -14.97 12.68
CA PHE A 123 1.03 -14.00 13.41
C PHE A 123 -0.38 -14.52 13.66
N ILE A 124 -1.01 -15.11 12.62
CA ILE A 124 -2.36 -15.68 12.73
C ILE A 124 -2.39 -16.82 13.74
N VAL A 125 -1.43 -17.76 13.64
CA VAL A 125 -1.35 -18.94 14.51
C VAL A 125 -1.12 -18.52 15.95
N TRP A 126 -0.16 -17.62 16.21
CA TRP A 126 0.08 -17.12 17.55
C TRP A 126 -1.16 -16.42 18.12
N ASN A 127 -1.84 -15.60 17.32
CA ASN A 127 -3.04 -14.89 17.78
C ASN A 127 -4.20 -15.86 18.05
N ALA A 128 -4.36 -16.92 17.25
CA ALA A 128 -5.36 -17.95 17.48
C ALA A 128 -5.07 -18.76 18.77
N GLN A 129 -3.80 -19.02 19.08
CA GLN A 129 -3.38 -19.68 20.31
C GLN A 129 -3.53 -18.80 21.57
N ASN A 130 -3.56 -17.48 21.42
CA ASN A 130 -3.67 -16.51 22.52
C ASN A 130 -5.07 -15.86 22.56
N ASP A 131 -6.12 -16.63 22.32
CA ASP A 131 -7.52 -16.20 22.37
C ASP A 131 -7.83 -14.92 21.56
N TRP A 132 -7.20 -14.77 20.40
CA TRP A 132 -7.33 -13.60 19.54
C TRP A 132 -7.00 -12.28 20.25
N ALA A 133 -5.95 -12.28 21.08
CA ALA A 133 -5.49 -11.11 21.84
C ALA A 133 -5.49 -9.83 21.01
N PHE A 134 -4.90 -9.83 19.81
CA PHE A 134 -4.86 -8.65 18.93
C PHE A 134 -6.25 -8.13 18.57
N VAL A 135 -7.19 -9.03 18.25
CA VAL A 135 -8.56 -8.65 17.86
C VAL A 135 -9.31 -8.05 19.05
N LYS A 136 -9.10 -8.60 20.26
CA LYS A 136 -9.66 -8.05 21.49
C LYS A 136 -9.09 -6.66 21.80
N TYR A 137 -7.78 -6.47 21.68
CA TYR A 137 -7.14 -5.17 21.86
C TYR A 137 -7.61 -4.14 20.83
N GLN A 138 -7.69 -4.51 19.55
CA GLN A 138 -8.17 -3.61 18.50
C GLN A 138 -9.67 -3.33 18.65
N GLY A 139 -10.47 -4.34 18.97
CA GLY A 139 -11.92 -4.25 19.17
C GLY A 139 -12.32 -3.42 20.39
N GLY A 140 -11.53 -3.48 21.47
CA GLY A 140 -11.71 -2.63 22.65
C GLY A 140 -11.56 -1.13 22.38
N HIS A 141 -10.89 -0.74 21.28
CA HIS A 141 -10.84 0.66 20.84
C HIS A 141 -12.06 1.07 19.99
N ILE A 142 -12.79 0.11 19.41
CA ILE A 142 -13.96 0.34 18.56
C ILE A 142 -15.23 0.60 19.40
N SER A 143 -15.22 0.24 20.70
CA SER A 143 -16.33 0.55 21.61
C SER A 143 -16.46 2.03 21.99
N GLY A 144 -15.48 2.87 21.63
CA GLY A 144 -15.64 4.33 21.68
C GLY A 144 -16.50 4.80 20.51
N ARG A 145 -17.63 5.47 20.79
CA ARG A 145 -18.48 6.08 19.75
C ARG A 145 -17.67 7.07 18.93
N GLY A 146 -17.29 6.71 17.70
CA GLY A 146 -16.71 7.64 16.74
C GLY A 146 -17.71 8.74 16.39
N ASN A 147 -17.30 10.01 16.51
CA ASN A 147 -18.10 11.16 16.10
C ASN A 147 -17.65 11.62 14.71
N ILE A 148 -18.57 12.19 13.92
CA ILE A 148 -18.26 12.79 12.62
C ILE A 148 -17.25 13.93 12.75
N ASN A 149 -17.25 14.63 13.89
CA ASN A 149 -16.24 15.64 14.20
C ASN A 149 -14.84 15.03 14.30
N SER A 150 -14.70 13.89 14.98
CA SER A 150 -13.42 13.17 15.07
C SER A 150 -12.94 12.65 13.72
N PHE A 151 -13.89 12.26 12.85
CA PHE A 151 -13.57 11.89 11.47
C PHE A 151 -13.03 13.09 10.68
N ILE A 152 -13.73 14.24 10.74
CA ILE A 152 -13.30 15.47 10.05
C ILE A 152 -11.95 15.95 10.58
N GLU A 153 -11.74 15.90 11.90
CA GLU A 153 -10.49 16.26 12.56
C GLU A 153 -9.33 15.36 12.10
N LEU A 154 -9.57 14.06 11.98
CA LEU A 154 -8.56 13.13 11.47
C LEU A 154 -8.19 13.43 10.02
N TRP A 155 -9.18 13.64 9.15
CA TRP A 155 -8.91 13.94 7.73
C TRP A 155 -8.32 15.34 7.50
N SER A 156 -8.70 16.34 8.30
CA SER A 156 -8.10 17.67 8.24
C SER A 156 -6.65 17.64 8.72
N GLY A 157 -6.35 16.88 9.78
CA GLY A 157 -4.98 16.63 10.23
C GLY A 157 -4.13 15.96 9.14
N VAL A 158 -4.69 14.94 8.46
CA VAL A 158 -4.02 14.29 7.31
C VAL A 158 -3.78 15.27 6.16
N ALA A 159 -4.76 16.11 5.81
CA ALA A 159 -4.62 17.12 4.76
C ALA A 159 -3.55 18.18 5.09
N LEU A 160 -3.46 18.58 6.37
CA LEU A 160 -2.44 19.51 6.86
C LEU A 160 -1.05 18.88 6.80
N LEU A 161 -0.90 17.64 7.29
CA LEU A 161 0.38 16.93 7.34
C LEU A 161 0.91 16.56 5.96
N LEU A 162 0.04 16.14 5.04
CA LEU A 162 0.42 15.90 3.65
C LEU A 162 0.71 17.19 2.88
N GLY A 163 0.22 18.32 3.38
CA GLY A 163 0.13 19.58 2.65
C GLY A 163 -1.08 19.58 1.71
N PRO A 164 -1.89 20.66 1.70
CA PRO A 164 -3.15 20.72 0.95
C PRO A 164 -2.96 20.50 -0.56
N VAL A 165 -1.80 20.89 -1.10
CA VAL A 165 -1.46 20.69 -2.51
C VAL A 165 -1.29 19.21 -2.84
N LEU A 166 -0.49 18.47 -2.07
CA LEU A 166 -0.27 17.05 -2.33
C LEU A 166 -1.55 16.24 -2.11
N PHE A 167 -2.33 16.57 -1.08
CA PHE A 167 -3.62 15.93 -0.83
C PHE A 167 -4.61 16.15 -1.99
N TYR A 168 -4.70 17.38 -2.49
CA TYR A 168 -5.58 17.68 -3.63
C TYR A 168 -5.17 16.89 -4.89
N TYR A 169 -3.88 16.86 -5.20
CA TYR A 169 -3.38 16.14 -6.38
C TYR A 169 -3.55 14.63 -6.25
N THR A 170 -3.30 14.03 -5.08
CA THR A 170 -3.49 12.59 -4.89
C THR A 170 -4.95 12.18 -5.08
N VAL A 171 -5.90 12.94 -4.53
CA VAL A 171 -7.33 12.61 -4.66
C VAL A 171 -7.83 12.83 -6.10
N THR A 172 -7.54 14.00 -6.68
CA THR A 172 -8.12 14.37 -7.98
C THR A 172 -7.50 13.63 -9.16
N LEU A 173 -6.18 13.43 -9.20
CA LEU A 173 -5.53 12.70 -10.29
C LEU A 173 -5.92 11.23 -10.28
N SER A 174 -5.92 10.59 -9.10
CA SER A 174 -6.32 9.19 -8.98
C SER A 174 -7.76 9.00 -9.43
N TRP A 175 -8.69 9.88 -9.02
CA TRP A 175 -10.08 9.81 -9.45
C TRP A 175 -10.23 9.95 -10.97
N ARG A 176 -9.58 10.96 -11.56
CA ARG A 176 -9.65 11.20 -13.02
C ARG A 176 -9.09 10.02 -13.82
N HIS A 177 -8.00 9.42 -13.35
CA HIS A 177 -7.37 8.29 -14.02
C HIS A 177 -8.20 6.99 -13.91
N ILE A 178 -8.83 6.75 -12.76
CA ILE A 178 -9.77 5.62 -12.60
C ILE A 178 -11.01 5.82 -13.50
N ALA A 179 -11.52 7.05 -13.55
CA ALA A 179 -12.67 7.41 -14.39
C ALA A 179 -12.36 7.32 -15.90
N SER A 180 -11.12 7.54 -16.33
CA SER A 180 -10.73 7.32 -17.73
C SER A 180 -10.57 5.85 -18.08
N LEU A 181 -10.10 5.02 -17.14
CA LEU A 181 -9.90 3.58 -17.35
C LEU A 181 -11.19 2.76 -17.39
N THR A 182 -12.30 3.31 -16.87
CA THR A 182 -13.62 2.68 -16.86
C THR A 182 -14.49 3.06 -18.05
N LYS A 183 -14.07 4.05 -18.85
CA LYS A 183 -14.80 4.56 -20.03
C LYS A 183 -14.34 3.96 -21.37
N GLY A 184 -13.36 3.06 -21.37
CA GLY A 184 -12.88 2.33 -22.55
C GLY A 184 -13.18 0.85 -22.42
#